data_AF-A0A8J7A7Y9-F1
#
_entry.id   AF-A0A8J7A7Y9-F1
#
_cell.length_a   1.000
_cell.length_b   1.000
_cell.length_c   1.000
_cell.angle_alpha   90.00
_cell.angle_beta   90.00
_cell.angle_gamma   90.00
#
_symmetry.space_group_name_H-M   'P 1'
#
loop_
_entity.id
_entity.type
_entity.pdbx_description
1 polymer ?
#
loop_
_entity_poly.entity_id
_entity_poly.type
_entity_poly.pdbx_seq_one_letter_code
_entity_poly.pdbx_strand_id
1 'polypeptide(L)' 'MAFEFLPTILASTSYLPAIFVPIIGWVLPGVVFAFLFLYVESEDIA' A
#
# COMPACT_ATOMS: atom_id res chain seq x y z
N MET A 1 25.34 20.93 8.69
CA MET A 1 25.04 19.53 9.08
C MET A 1 23.63 19.07 8.68
N ALA A 2 22.58 19.90 8.74
CA ALA A 2 21.23 19.49 8.30
C ALA A 2 21.10 19.22 6.77
N PHE A 3 21.94 19.83 5.94
CA PHE A 3 21.89 19.68 4.47
C PHE A 3 22.28 18.26 3.99
N GLU A 4 23.06 17.51 4.76
CA GLU A 4 23.45 16.12 4.42
C GLU A 4 22.45 15.08 4.94
N PHE A 5 21.60 15.45 5.89
CA PHE A 5 20.64 14.52 6.51
C PHE A 5 19.56 14.03 5.54
N LEU A 6 19.00 14.95 4.74
CA LEU A 6 17.96 14.63 3.77
C LEU A 6 18.42 13.66 2.67
N PRO A 7 19.55 13.91 1.96
CA PRO A 7 20.02 12.97 0.93
C PRO A 7 20.38 11.59 1.50
N THR A 8 20.91 11.51 2.71
CA THR A 8 21.21 10.22 3.36
C THR A 8 19.96 9.41 3.64
N ILE A 9 18.89 10.03 4.18
CA ILE A 9 17.64 9.32 4.47
C ILE A 9 16.93 8.88 3.18
N LEU A 10 16.86 9.78 2.20
CA LEU A 10 16.26 9.47 0.91
C LEU A 10 17.00 8.32 0.20
N ALA A 11 18.33 8.29 0.30
CA ALA A 11 19.14 7.19 -0.22
C ALA A 11 18.93 5.89 0.56
N SER A 12 18.91 5.94 1.90
CA SER A 12 18.73 4.75 2.75
C SER A 12 17.34 4.14 2.64
N THR A 13 16.35 4.90 2.17
CA THR A 13 14.94 4.48 2.05
C THR A 13 14.47 4.26 0.61
N SER A 14 15.38 4.33 -0.36
CA SER A 14 15.08 4.23 -1.80
C SER A 14 14.45 2.90 -2.23
N TYR A 15 14.48 1.87 -1.38
CA TYR A 15 13.84 0.57 -1.61
C TYR A 15 12.33 0.56 -1.30
N LEU A 16 11.82 1.54 -0.55
CA LEU A 16 10.40 1.58 -0.16
C LEU A 16 9.41 1.57 -1.33
N PRO A 17 9.63 2.29 -2.44
CA PRO A 17 8.74 2.23 -3.60
C PRO A 17 8.62 0.81 -4.17
N ALA A 18 9.71 0.02 -4.18
CA ALA A 18 9.66 -1.35 -4.68
C ALA A 18 8.77 -2.28 -3.83
N ILE A 19 8.51 -1.90 -2.57
CA ILE A 19 7.62 -2.62 -1.66
C ILE A 19 6.21 -2.04 -1.74
N PHE A 20 6.06 -0.74 -1.53
CA PHE A 20 4.76 -0.10 -1.40
C PHE A 20 4.01 0.03 -2.74
N VAL A 21 4.70 0.17 -3.87
CA VAL A 21 4.02 0.26 -5.17
C VAL A 21 3.30 -1.05 -5.51
N PRO A 22 3.93 -2.24 -5.42
CA PRO A 22 3.21 -3.50 -5.58
C PRO A 22 2.10 -3.71 -4.55
N ILE A 23 2.32 -3.33 -3.28
CA ILE A 23 1.30 -3.49 -2.25
C ILE A 23 0.07 -2.63 -2.54
N ILE A 24 0.25 -1.33 -2.80
CA ILE A 24 -0.87 -0.40 -3.04
C ILE A 24 -1.49 -0.60 -4.42
N GLY A 25 -0.71 -1.05 -5.42
CA GLY A 25 -1.18 -1.25 -6.78
C GLY A 25 -1.85 -2.60 -7.05
N TRP A 26 -1.48 -3.65 -6.30
CA TRP A 26 -1.96 -5.01 -6.56
C TRP A 26 -2.58 -5.66 -5.33
N VAL A 27 -1.87 -5.70 -4.20
CA VAL A 27 -2.32 -6.44 -3.01
C VAL A 27 -3.54 -5.75 -2.38
N LEU A 28 -3.42 -4.47 -2.06
CA LEU A 28 -4.48 -3.70 -1.42
C LEU A 28 -5.74 -3.66 -2.30
N PRO A 29 -5.68 -3.34 -3.61
CA PRO A 29 -6.88 -3.35 -4.45
C PRO A 29 -7.47 -4.76 -4.58
N GLY A 30 -6.63 -5.79 -4.74
CA GLY A 30 -7.11 -7.18 -4.82
C GLY A 30 -7.87 -7.62 -3.57
N VAL A 31 -7.31 -7.35 -2.38
CA VAL A 31 -7.95 -7.67 -1.10
C VAL A 31 -9.22 -6.84 -0.88
N VAL A 32 -9.15 -5.52 -1.11
CA VAL A 32 -10.29 -4.62 -0.89
C VAL A 32 -11.43 -4.95 -1.84
N PHE A 33 -11.17 -5.15 -3.14
CA PHE A 33 -12.23 -5.48 -4.09
C PHE A 33 -12.82 -6.86 -3.84
N ALA A 34 -12.01 -7.87 -3.50
CA ALA A 34 -12.54 -9.18 -3.13
C ALA A 34 -13.42 -9.10 -1.88
N PHE A 35 -12.98 -8.36 -0.85
CA PHE A 35 -13.75 -8.16 0.36
C PHE A 35 -15.06 -7.40 0.10
N LEU A 36 -15.00 -6.29 -0.65
CA LEU A 36 -16.18 -5.49 -0.99
C LEU A 36 -17.16 -6.26 -1.86
N PHE A 37 -16.67 -7.09 -2.79
CA PHE A 37 -17.50 -7.97 -3.59
C PHE A 37 -18.29 -8.92 -2.71
N LEU A 38 -17.63 -9.63 -1.79
CA LEU A 38 -18.31 -10.53 -0.85
C LEU A 38 -19.30 -9.79 0.05
N TYR A 39 -18.96 -8.57 0.50
CA TYR A 39 -19.85 -7.75 1.31
C TYR A 39 -21.12 -7.34 0.55
N VAL A 40 -21.00 -6.94 -0.72
CA VAL A 40 -22.15 -6.54 -1.55
C VAL A 40 -23.04 -7.73 -1.91
N GLU A 41 -22.45 -8.89 -2.20
CA GLU A 41 -23.17 -10.12 -2.53
C GLU A 41 -23.74 -10.82 -1.28
N SER A 42 -23.39 -10.37 -0.08
CA SER A 42 -23.93 -10.94 1.14
C SER A 42 -25.40 -10.55 1.29
N GLU A 43 -26.28 -11.55 1.30
CA GLU A 43 -27.71 -11.39 1.60
C GLU A 43 -27.99 -11.18 3.10
N ASP A 44 -26.94 -10.97 3.91
CA ASP A 44 -27.02 -10.79 5.36
C ASP A 44 -27.53 -9.37 5.68
N ILE A 45 -28.86 -9.22 5.60
CA ILE A 45 -29.60 -8.10 6.17
C ILE A 45 -30.01 -8.56 7.58
N ALA A 46 -29.31 -8.04 8.60
CA ALA A 46 -29.79 -8.13 9.98
C ALA A 46 -31.10 -7.35 10.15
#